data_AF-A0A5E7ZQR5-F1
#
_entry.id   AF-A0A5E7ZQR5-F1
#
_cell.length_a   1.000
_cell.length_b   1.000
_cell.length_c   1.000
_cell.angle_alpha   90.00
_cell.angle_beta   90.00
_cell.angle_gamma   90.00
#
_symmetry.space_group_name_H-M   'P 1'
#
loop_
_entity.id
_entity.type
_entity.pdbx_description
1 polymer ?
#
loop_
_entity_poly.entity_id
_entity_poly.type
_entity_poly.pdbx_seq_one_letter_code
_entity_poly.pdbx_strand_id
1 'polypeptide(L)'
;MTFNKEARDRYLAFAATPDARWTGNFRDLAASVTRMATFSSKGRIDGPCVAAEVARLKRLWSTGAAVDDGLDSVLSAEQADALDPFDRVQLAHVIRTCRSSRSLSEAGRTLFAASLAQRASSNDADRLRKYLQRFGLSWRAVQDHE
;
A
#
# COMPACT_ATOMS: atom_id res chain seq x y z
N MET A 1 14.24 33.81 10.69
CA MET A 1 13.92 32.37 10.78
C MET A 1 15.08 31.59 10.19
N THR A 2 15.70 30.69 10.94
CA THR A 2 16.95 30.04 10.49
C THR A 2 16.88 28.53 10.65
N PHE A 3 17.36 27.79 9.65
CA PHE A 3 17.48 26.35 9.72
C PHE A 3 18.88 25.99 10.22
N ASN A 4 18.99 25.18 11.29
CA ASN A 4 20.26 24.54 11.61
C ASN A 4 20.71 23.68 10.41
N LYS A 5 21.97 23.79 9.99
CA LYS A 5 22.56 23.03 8.88
C LYS A 5 22.26 21.53 8.97
N GLU A 6 22.54 20.91 10.11
CA GLU A 6 22.33 19.47 10.31
C GLU A 6 20.85 19.09 10.23
N ALA A 7 19.99 19.94 10.78
CA ALA A 7 18.55 19.73 10.73
C ALA A 7 18.02 19.89 9.28
N ARG A 8 18.56 20.84 8.53
CA ARG A 8 18.22 21.08 7.12
C ARG A 8 18.59 19.87 6.27
N ASP A 9 19.81 19.37 6.45
CA ASP A 9 20.31 18.24 5.68
C ASP A 9 19.48 16.97 5.97
N ARG A 10 19.11 16.73 7.24
CA ARG A 10 18.16 15.64 7.61
C ARG A 10 16.79 15.81 6.97
N TYR A 11 16.24 17.03 7.00
CA TYR A 11 14.92 17.30 6.42
C TYR A 11 14.94 17.10 4.89
N LEU A 12 15.98 17.58 4.20
CA LEU A 12 16.14 17.40 2.76
C LEU A 12 16.33 15.93 2.39
N ALA A 13 17.14 15.19 3.14
CA ALA A 13 17.31 13.76 2.93
C ALA A 13 15.99 13.00 3.04
N PHE A 14 15.15 13.34 4.02
CA PHE A 14 13.80 12.77 4.14
C PHE A 14 12.87 13.23 3.00
N ALA A 15 12.83 14.53 2.72
CA ALA A 15 11.90 15.12 1.75
C ALA A 15 12.15 14.64 0.31
N ALA A 16 13.35 14.14 0.01
CA ALA A 16 13.75 13.57 -1.28
C ALA A 16 13.61 12.04 -1.36
N THR A 17 13.11 11.37 -0.31
CA THR A 17 12.88 9.91 -0.36
C THR A 17 11.75 9.55 -1.33
N PRO A 18 11.75 8.34 -1.93
CA PRO A 18 10.63 7.85 -2.74
C PRO A 18 9.29 7.80 -1.98
N ASP A 19 9.34 7.62 -0.66
CA ASP A 19 8.16 7.59 0.20
C ASP A 19 7.58 8.98 0.49
N ALA A 20 8.27 10.05 0.07
CA ALA A 20 7.83 11.42 0.28
C ALA A 20 6.75 11.80 -0.72
N ARG A 21 5.49 11.53 -0.34
CA ARG A 21 4.34 11.58 -1.28
C ARG A 21 4.00 12.97 -1.81
N TRP A 22 4.17 14.01 -0.99
CA TRP A 22 3.88 15.42 -1.32
C TRP A 22 2.68 15.63 -2.28
N THR A 23 1.51 15.07 -1.95
CA THR A 23 0.34 15.03 -2.84
C THR A 23 -0.15 16.41 -3.30
N GLY A 24 0.02 17.43 -2.46
CA GLY A 24 -0.25 18.84 -2.77
C GLY A 24 0.94 19.59 -3.38
N ASN A 25 1.99 18.88 -3.80
CA ASN A 25 3.25 19.42 -4.31
C ASN A 25 3.82 20.49 -3.37
N PHE A 26 4.09 21.68 -3.91
CA PHE A 26 4.65 22.81 -3.17
C PHE A 26 3.79 23.26 -1.99
N ARG A 27 2.46 23.05 -2.05
CA ARG A 27 1.55 23.39 -0.94
C ARG A 27 1.89 22.61 0.32
N ASP A 28 2.13 21.30 0.17
CA ASP A 28 2.42 20.42 1.30
C ASP A 28 3.81 20.73 1.87
N LEU A 29 4.78 21.01 0.99
CA LEU A 29 6.12 21.43 1.39
C LEU A 29 6.09 22.74 2.16
N ALA A 30 5.38 23.75 1.65
CA ALA A 30 5.22 25.05 2.31
C ALA A 30 4.51 24.91 3.66
N ALA A 31 3.48 24.06 3.74
CA ALA A 31 2.77 23.79 4.99
C ALA A 31 3.67 23.09 6.02
N SER A 32 4.54 22.17 5.58
CA SER A 32 5.54 21.52 6.43
C SER A 32 6.56 22.51 7.00
N VAL A 33 7.16 23.34 6.13
CA VAL A 33 8.11 24.37 6.55
C VAL A 33 7.46 25.39 7.47
N THR A 34 6.22 25.80 7.19
CA THR A 34 5.46 26.72 8.05
C THR A 34 5.24 26.13 9.44
N ARG A 35 4.83 24.86 9.54
CA ARG A 35 4.68 24.19 10.85
C ARG A 35 5.98 24.13 11.62
N MET A 36 7.07 23.68 10.97
CA MET A 36 8.39 23.69 11.61
C MET A 36 8.77 25.09 12.07
N ALA A 37 8.39 26.12 11.30
CA ALA A 37 8.65 27.49 11.69
C ALA A 37 7.86 27.92 12.94
N THR A 38 6.57 27.60 12.98
CA THR A 38 5.67 27.89 14.09
C THR A 38 6.07 27.18 15.38
N PHE A 39 6.52 25.92 15.30
CA PHE A 39 6.88 25.12 16.47
C PHE A 39 8.35 25.27 16.89
N SER A 40 9.17 25.99 16.12
CA SER A 40 10.56 26.21 16.49
C SER A 40 10.68 27.13 17.70
N SER A 41 11.60 26.79 18.61
CA SER A 41 11.96 27.70 19.69
C SER A 41 12.91 28.79 19.18
N LYS A 42 12.66 30.05 19.58
CA LYS A 42 13.50 31.22 19.23
C LYS A 42 13.71 31.42 17.71
N GLY A 43 12.78 30.98 16.87
CA GLY A 43 12.84 31.16 15.41
C GLY A 43 13.92 30.34 14.70
N ARG A 44 14.41 29.26 15.33
CA ARG A 44 15.43 28.36 14.77
C ARG A 44 14.93 26.92 14.67
N ILE A 45 14.81 26.41 13.45
CA ILE A 45 14.44 25.01 13.20
C ILE A 45 15.64 24.13 13.54
N ASP A 46 15.48 23.26 14.53
CA ASP A 46 16.49 22.33 15.04
C ASP A 46 16.10 20.87 14.75
N GLY A 47 16.98 19.95 15.14
CA GLY A 47 16.80 18.51 14.91
C GLY A 47 15.49 17.97 15.51
N PRO A 48 15.14 18.28 16.76
CA PRO A 48 13.87 17.88 17.35
C PRO A 48 12.65 18.37 16.58
N CYS A 49 12.65 19.63 16.12
CA CYS A 49 11.57 20.19 15.32
C CYS A 49 11.39 19.42 13.99
N VAL A 50 12.50 19.11 13.31
CA VAL A 50 12.49 18.28 12.09
C VAL A 50 11.98 16.87 12.38
N ALA A 51 12.46 16.23 13.44
CA ALA A 51 12.05 14.87 13.79
C ALA A 51 10.53 14.79 14.06
N ALA A 52 9.97 15.78 14.76
CA ALA A 52 8.54 15.86 15.01
C ALA A 52 7.73 16.02 13.70
N GLU A 53 8.19 16.86 12.77
CA GLU A 53 7.51 17.05 11.49
C GLU A 53 7.64 15.82 10.58
N VAL A 54 8.81 15.17 10.53
CA VAL A 54 9.00 13.89 9.83
C VAL A 54 8.03 12.83 10.34
N ALA A 55 7.90 12.68 11.66
CA ALA A 55 6.98 11.72 12.26
C ALA A 55 5.52 12.04 11.91
N ARG A 56 5.16 13.33 11.86
CA ARG A 56 3.83 13.79 11.43
C ARG A 56 3.56 13.45 9.97
N LEU A 57 4.50 13.74 9.07
CA LEU A 57 4.36 13.47 7.63
C LEU A 57 4.27 11.97 7.35
N LYS A 58 5.08 11.14 8.02
CA LYS A 58 4.97 9.68 7.95
C LYS A 58 3.56 9.20 8.34
N ARG A 59 3.00 9.72 9.44
CA ARG A 59 1.62 9.39 9.83
C ARG A 59 0.61 9.83 8.78
N LEU A 60 0.69 11.08 8.33
CA LEU A 60 -0.21 11.64 7.30
C LEU A 60 -0.19 10.79 6.02
N TRP A 61 0.99 10.40 5.56
CA TRP A 61 1.13 9.58 4.37
C TRP A 61 0.71 8.13 4.57
N SER A 62 0.87 7.58 5.77
CA SER A 62 0.35 6.24 6.11
C SER A 62 -1.18 6.19 6.12
N THR A 63 -1.87 7.24 6.57
CA THR A 63 -3.35 7.27 6.59
C THR A 63 -3.96 7.41 5.20
N GLY A 64 -3.22 7.98 4.23
CA GLY A 64 -3.61 8.05 2.83
C GLY A 64 -3.14 6.86 1.97
N ALA A 65 -2.59 5.80 2.58
CA ALA A 65 -1.92 4.71 1.88
C ALA A 65 -2.63 3.35 1.94
N ALA A 66 -3.57 3.15 2.85
CA ALA A 66 -4.39 1.96 2.83
C ALA A 66 -5.47 2.18 1.77
N VAL A 67 -5.13 2.01 0.49
CA VAL A 67 -6.13 1.49 -0.43
C VAL A 67 -6.45 0.13 0.17
N ASP A 68 -7.60 0.03 0.85
CA ASP A 68 -8.12 -1.25 1.32
C ASP A 68 -8.15 -2.17 0.10
N ASP A 69 -7.17 -3.06 0.04
CA ASP A 69 -7.01 -4.02 -1.03
C ASP A 69 -7.94 -5.22 -0.82
N GLY A 70 -8.76 -5.17 0.23
CA GLY A 70 -9.74 -6.17 0.63
C GLY A 70 -9.10 -7.39 1.27
N LEU A 71 -7.78 -7.39 1.51
CA LEU A 71 -7.07 -8.53 2.05
C LEU A 71 -7.29 -8.69 3.55
N ASP A 72 -7.46 -7.60 4.29
CA ASP A 72 -7.70 -7.65 5.73
C ASP A 72 -9.02 -8.36 6.10
N SER A 73 -9.95 -8.48 5.14
CA SER A 73 -11.20 -9.23 5.30
C SER A 73 -11.07 -10.75 5.14
N VAL A 74 -9.94 -11.23 4.60
CA VAL A 74 -9.74 -12.66 4.30
C VAL A 74 -8.45 -13.25 4.89
N LEU A 75 -7.49 -12.39 5.26
CA LEU A 75 -6.23 -12.79 5.87
C LEU A 75 -6.20 -12.33 7.32
N SER A 76 -5.60 -13.16 8.17
CA SER A 76 -5.16 -12.72 9.51
C SER A 76 -4.03 -11.68 9.40
N ALA A 77 -3.85 -10.89 10.46
CA ALA A 77 -2.76 -9.91 10.52
C ALA A 77 -1.39 -10.57 10.31
N GLU A 78 -1.18 -11.76 10.87
CA GLU A 78 0.05 -12.53 10.72
C GLU A 78 0.28 -12.98 9.27
N GLN A 79 -0.77 -13.38 8.56
CA GLN A 79 -0.69 -13.75 7.14
C GLN A 79 -0.42 -12.54 6.26
N ALA A 80 -1.04 -11.40 6.58
CA ALA A 80 -0.82 -10.15 5.85
C ALA A 80 0.62 -9.63 6.04
N ASP A 81 1.18 -9.75 7.25
CA ASP A 81 2.55 -9.34 7.56
C ASP A 81 3.60 -10.28 6.95
N ALA A 82 3.28 -11.57 6.80
CA ALA A 82 4.17 -12.55 6.16
C ALA A 82 4.11 -12.52 4.62
N LEU A 83 3.22 -11.70 4.04
CA LEU A 83 3.02 -11.64 2.60
C LEU A 83 4.01 -10.67 1.95
N ASP A 84 4.76 -11.15 0.96
CA ASP A 84 5.62 -10.28 0.18
C ASP A 84 4.78 -9.19 -0.54
N PRO A 85 5.26 -7.94 -0.65
CA PRO A 85 4.54 -6.87 -1.36
C PRO A 85 4.17 -7.23 -2.81
N PHE A 86 4.99 -8.06 -3.46
CA PHE A 86 4.72 -8.58 -4.81
C PHE A 86 3.50 -9.52 -4.81
N ASP A 87 3.48 -10.50 -3.90
CA ASP A 87 2.37 -11.46 -3.76
C ASP A 87 1.09 -10.74 -3.32
N ARG A 88 1.19 -9.69 -2.50
CA ARG A 88 0.06 -8.85 -2.04
C ARG A 88 -0.73 -8.24 -3.20
N VAL A 89 -0.03 -7.61 -4.14
CA VAL A 89 -0.67 -7.00 -5.32
C VAL A 89 -1.40 -8.05 -6.16
N GLN A 90 -0.75 -9.20 -6.38
CA GLN A 90 -1.34 -10.27 -7.17
C GLN A 90 -2.55 -10.90 -6.48
N LEU A 91 -2.45 -11.20 -5.18
CA LEU A 91 -3.55 -11.77 -4.40
C LEU A 91 -4.75 -10.83 -4.32
N ALA A 92 -4.53 -9.53 -4.09
CA ALA A 92 -5.58 -8.53 -4.08
C ALA A 92 -6.34 -8.48 -5.42
N HIS A 93 -5.63 -8.53 -6.54
CA HIS A 93 -6.25 -8.58 -7.87
C HIS A 93 -7.08 -9.87 -8.05
N VAL A 94 -6.50 -11.02 -7.69
CA VAL A 94 -7.18 -12.32 -7.77
C VAL A 94 -8.47 -12.34 -6.95
N ILE A 95 -8.43 -11.85 -5.71
CA ILE A 95 -9.60 -11.79 -4.82
C ILE A 95 -10.68 -10.88 -5.38
N ARG A 96 -10.30 -9.70 -5.89
CA ARG A 96 -11.25 -8.79 -6.52
C ARG A 96 -11.97 -9.44 -7.71
N THR A 97 -11.22 -10.14 -8.57
CA THR A 97 -11.79 -10.87 -9.70
C THR A 97 -12.66 -12.05 -9.25
N CYS A 98 -12.28 -12.75 -8.18
CA CYS A 98 -13.10 -13.80 -7.59
C CYS A 98 -14.44 -13.24 -7.13
N ARG A 99 -14.43 -12.16 -6.33
CA ARG A 99 -15.63 -11.48 -5.80
C ARG A 99 -16.55 -10.92 -6.89
N SER A 100 -15.99 -10.50 -8.04
CA SER A 100 -16.80 -10.03 -9.17
C SER A 100 -17.31 -11.16 -10.08
N SER A 101 -16.97 -12.42 -9.81
CA SER A 101 -17.30 -13.58 -10.65
C SER A 101 -18.29 -14.51 -9.94
N ARG A 102 -19.22 -15.11 -10.70
CA ARG A 102 -20.26 -16.01 -10.17
C ARG A 102 -19.75 -17.42 -9.91
N SER A 103 -18.57 -17.76 -10.41
CA SER A 103 -17.95 -19.08 -10.22
C SER A 103 -16.43 -19.02 -10.36
N LEU A 104 -15.76 -20.03 -9.78
CA LEU A 104 -14.31 -20.23 -9.89
C LEU A 104 -13.86 -20.33 -11.35
N SER A 105 -14.67 -20.96 -12.21
CA SER A 105 -14.37 -21.10 -13.64
C SER A 105 -14.50 -19.78 -14.40
N GLU A 106 -15.43 -18.90 -14.03
CA GLU A 106 -15.54 -17.55 -14.59
C GLU A 106 -14.35 -16.69 -14.17
N ALA A 107 -14.00 -16.69 -12.88
CA ALA A 107 -12.84 -15.97 -12.37
C ALA A 107 -11.53 -16.44 -13.02
N GLY A 108 -11.34 -17.77 -13.13
CA GLY A 108 -10.18 -18.37 -13.78
C GLY A 108 -10.04 -17.94 -15.24
N ARG A 109 -11.13 -17.97 -16.02
CA ARG A 109 -11.10 -17.53 -17.43
C ARG A 109 -10.75 -16.05 -17.57
N THR A 110 -11.24 -15.20 -16.65
CA THR A 110 -10.91 -13.77 -16.64
C THR A 110 -9.43 -13.55 -16.32
N LEU A 111 -8.90 -14.21 -15.29
CA LEU A 111 -7.50 -14.07 -14.86
C LEU A 111 -6.50 -14.65 -15.88
N PHE A 112 -6.88 -15.72 -16.59
CA PHE A 112 -6.01 -16.43 -17.52
C PHE A 112 -6.41 -16.24 -19.00
N ALA A 113 -7.19 -15.20 -19.32
CA ALA A 113 -7.72 -14.95 -20.67
C ALA A 113 -6.65 -14.97 -21.78
N ALA A 114 -5.46 -14.40 -21.52
CA ALA A 114 -4.35 -14.40 -22.46
C ALA A 114 -3.73 -15.79 -22.67
N SER A 115 -3.70 -16.63 -21.63
CA SER A 115 -3.21 -18.02 -21.72
C SER A 115 -4.22 -18.91 -22.46
N LEU A 116 -5.52 -18.66 -22.28
CA LEU A 116 -6.59 -19.35 -23.00
C LEU A 116 -6.53 -19.11 -24.51
N ALA A 117 -6.21 -17.89 -24.94
CA ALA A 117 -6.04 -17.58 -26.36
C ALA A 117 -4.89 -18.39 -27.02
N GLN A 118 -3.95 -18.91 -26.23
CA GLN A 118 -2.78 -19.65 -26.71
C GLN A 118 -2.88 -21.17 -26.50
N ARG A 119 -3.87 -21.68 -25.75
CA ARG A 119 -4.00 -23.11 -25.42
C ARG A 119 -5.46 -23.58 -25.40
N ALA A 120 -5.75 -24.67 -26.11
CA ALA A 120 -7.11 -25.21 -26.32
C ALA A 120 -7.75 -25.93 -25.10
N SER A 121 -6.95 -26.31 -24.10
CA SER A 121 -7.42 -26.97 -22.88
C SER A 121 -6.78 -26.28 -21.69
N SER A 122 -7.58 -25.54 -20.90
CA SER A 122 -7.11 -24.97 -19.65
C SER A 122 -8.06 -25.30 -18.51
N ASN A 123 -7.55 -26.01 -17.50
CA ASN A 123 -8.22 -26.21 -16.22
C ASN A 123 -7.95 -24.99 -15.32
N ASP A 124 -8.40 -23.81 -15.77
CA ASP A 124 -8.16 -22.53 -15.09
C ASP A 124 -8.73 -22.50 -13.68
N ALA A 125 -9.87 -23.17 -13.48
CA ALA A 125 -10.51 -23.32 -12.19
C ALA A 125 -9.58 -24.04 -11.20
N ASP A 126 -8.92 -25.13 -11.61
CA ASP A 126 -7.96 -25.84 -10.76
C ASP A 126 -6.69 -25.03 -10.49
N ARG A 127 -6.19 -24.30 -11.48
CA ARG A 127 -5.04 -23.40 -11.30
C ARG A 127 -5.36 -22.31 -10.27
N LEU A 128 -6.53 -21.69 -10.39
CA LEU A 128 -6.99 -20.68 -9.43
C LEU A 128 -7.19 -21.28 -8.03
N ARG A 129 -7.75 -22.48 -7.93
CA ARG A 129 -7.91 -23.19 -6.65
C ARG A 129 -6.56 -23.41 -5.96
N LYS A 130 -5.57 -23.94 -6.69
CA LYS A 130 -4.22 -24.19 -6.16
C LYS A 130 -3.52 -22.89 -5.74
N TYR A 131 -3.73 -21.81 -6.50
CA TYR A 131 -3.21 -20.49 -6.15
C TYR A 131 -3.78 -20.00 -4.82
N LEU A 132 -5.11 -20.04 -4.62
CA LEU A 132 -5.74 -19.63 -3.36
C LEU A 132 -5.28 -20.50 -2.17
N GLN A 133 -5.12 -21.81 -2.38
CA GLN A 133 -4.65 -22.74 -1.36
C GLN A 133 -3.23 -22.43 -0.86
N ARG A 134 -2.34 -21.88 -1.71
CA ARG A 134 -1.00 -21.43 -1.27
C ARG A 134 -1.08 -20.38 -0.15
N PHE A 135 -2.15 -19.60 -0.12
CA PHE A 135 -2.42 -18.58 0.90
C PHE A 135 -3.39 -19.07 1.99
N GLY A 136 -3.73 -20.36 2.01
CA GLY A 136 -4.71 -20.92 2.95
C GLY A 136 -6.15 -20.51 2.65
N LEU A 137 -6.43 -19.94 1.48
CA LEU A 137 -7.74 -19.43 1.11
C LEU A 137 -8.54 -20.46 0.32
N SER A 138 -9.86 -20.41 0.49
CA SER A 138 -10.83 -21.17 -0.32
C SER A 138 -11.75 -20.21 -1.08
N TRP A 139 -12.36 -20.69 -2.17
CA TRP A 139 -13.35 -19.89 -2.91
C TRP A 139 -14.46 -19.36 -2.00
N ARG A 140 -14.98 -20.19 -1.09
CA ARG A 140 -16.01 -19.77 -0.13
C ARG A 140 -15.51 -18.66 0.78
N ALA A 141 -14.33 -18.84 1.38
CA ALA A 141 -13.72 -17.81 2.23
C ALA A 141 -13.48 -16.47 1.51
N VAL A 142 -13.29 -16.48 0.19
CA VAL A 142 -13.12 -15.25 -0.61
C VAL A 142 -14.47 -14.59 -0.95
N GLN A 143 -15.53 -15.39 -1.09
CA GLN A 143 -16.90 -14.93 -1.40
C GLN A 143 -17.67 -14.48 -0.17
N ASP A 144 -17.47 -15.14 0.96
CA ASP A 144 -18.14 -14.86 2.22
C ASP A 144 -17.57 -13.55 2.78
N HIS A 145 -18.37 -12.48 2.66
CA HIS A 145 -18.18 -11.20 3.31
C HIS A 145 -19.09 -11.21 4.54
N GLU A 146 -18.55 -11.52 5.71
CA GLU A 146 -19.24 -11.31 6.98
C GLU A 146 -18.33 -10.57 7.96
#